data_AF-A0A2V8GVE5-F1
#
_entry.id   AF-A0A2V8GVE5-F1
#
_cell.length_a   1.000
_cell.length_b   1.000
_cell.length_c   1.000
_cell.angle_alpha   90.00
_cell.angle_beta   90.00
_cell.angle_gamma   90.00
#
_symmetry.space_group_name_H-M   'P 1'
#
loop_
_entity.id
_entity.type
_entity.pdbx_description
1 polymer ?
#
loop_
_entity_poly.entity_id
_entity_poly.type
_entity_poly.pdbx_seq_one_letter_code
_entity_poly.pdbx_strand_id
1 'polypeptide(L)'
;MEPTPDELAHISRALQLLEEANPRPGVMTTANDQLASLIQTLMAEDAQKRGRFETAANNTLEVRFDAHDVLWLTNVAITKLRNLKKFDWQTPGEPAAIPSKYRIAMLADWGTGLYGAPVCAETIETMAHDSNKRADMVLHLGDVYYSGTNEEIDARFLALWPTVPDAVNRALNGNHEMYAGGHGYYDRVLKSAK
;
A
#
# COMPACT_ATOMS: atom_id res chain seq x y z
N MET A 1 18.53 5.29 21.02
CA MET A 1 18.90 4.00 21.61
C MET A 1 19.59 3.21 20.53
N GLU A 2 20.80 2.70 20.78
CA GLU A 2 21.54 1.95 19.76
C GLU A 2 20.80 0.65 19.38
N PRO A 3 20.97 0.15 18.14
CA PRO A 3 20.40 -1.13 17.72
C PRO A 3 21.08 -2.31 18.43
N THR A 4 20.33 -3.35 18.75
CA THR A 4 20.87 -4.63 19.22
C THR A 4 21.55 -5.38 18.07
N PRO A 5 22.39 -6.39 18.34
CA PRO A 5 22.99 -7.23 17.29
C PRO A 5 21.96 -7.87 16.35
N ASP A 6 20.82 -8.33 16.89
CA ASP A 6 19.74 -8.91 16.08
C ASP A 6 19.08 -7.85 15.18
N GLU A 7 18.90 -6.63 15.70
CA GLU A 7 18.39 -5.52 14.90
C GLU A 7 19.37 -5.13 13.80
N LEU A 8 20.68 -5.13 14.06
CA LEU A 8 21.70 -4.89 13.03
C LEU A 8 21.65 -5.95 11.92
N ALA A 9 21.43 -7.22 12.27
CA ALA A 9 21.25 -8.29 11.29
C ALA A 9 19.98 -8.09 10.45
N HIS A 10 18.86 -7.72 11.09
CA HIS A 10 17.61 -7.40 10.38
C HIS A 10 17.75 -6.17 9.47
N ILE A 11 18.45 -5.12 9.91
CA ILE A 11 18.76 -3.94 9.08
C ILE A 11 19.55 -4.37 7.85
N SER A 12 20.63 -5.13 8.04
CA SER A 12 21.48 -5.58 6.93
C SER A 12 20.65 -6.36 5.91
N ARG A 13 19.78 -7.27 6.38
CA ARG A 13 18.87 -8.03 5.52
C ARG A 13 17.86 -7.14 4.81
N ALA A 14 17.25 -6.19 5.50
CA ALA A 14 16.27 -5.28 4.93
C ALA A 14 16.89 -4.41 3.83
N LEU A 15 18.08 -3.85 4.06
CA LEU A 15 18.79 -3.05 3.06
C LEU A 15 19.15 -3.88 1.82
N GLN A 16 19.62 -5.12 2.02
CA GLN A 16 19.89 -6.03 0.91
C GLN A 16 18.61 -6.33 0.10
N LEU A 17 17.49 -6.60 0.77
CA LEU A 17 16.21 -6.83 0.10
C LEU A 17 15.74 -5.60 -0.68
N LEU A 18 16.01 -4.38 -0.20
CA LEU A 18 15.68 -3.14 -0.93
C LEU A 18 16.56 -2.95 -2.17
N GLU A 19 17.83 -3.30 -2.08
CA GLU A 19 18.76 -3.27 -3.22
C GLU A 19 18.36 -4.32 -4.27
N GLU A 20 18.06 -5.54 -3.84
CA GLU A 20 17.61 -6.64 -4.70
C GLU A 20 16.22 -6.42 -5.28
N ALA A 21 15.34 -5.74 -4.54
CA ALA A 21 13.99 -5.45 -5.00
C ALA A 21 14.01 -4.60 -6.28
N ASN A 22 15.05 -3.83 -6.59
CA ASN A 22 15.04 -2.89 -7.72
C ASN A 22 15.80 -3.37 -8.98
N PRO A 23 15.50 -4.55 -9.60
CA PRO A 23 16.31 -5.08 -10.69
C PRO A 23 16.03 -4.41 -12.04
N ARG A 24 14.98 -3.57 -12.16
CA ARG A 24 14.59 -2.91 -13.42
C ARG A 24 14.03 -1.50 -13.18
N PRO A 25 14.57 -0.46 -13.85
CA PRO A 25 14.01 0.89 -13.82
C PRO A 25 12.52 0.88 -14.25
N GLY A 26 11.68 1.66 -13.54
CA GLY A 26 10.26 1.80 -13.87
C GLY A 26 9.32 0.70 -13.35
N VAL A 27 9.81 -0.31 -12.61
CA VAL A 27 8.95 -1.31 -11.94
C VAL A 27 9.06 -1.14 -10.43
N MET A 28 7.94 -0.78 -9.79
CA MET A 28 7.88 -0.79 -8.32
C MET A 28 7.78 -2.22 -7.82
N THR A 29 8.63 -2.52 -6.87
CA THR A 29 8.75 -3.80 -6.19
C THR A 29 8.89 -3.52 -4.71
N THR A 30 8.19 -4.31 -3.91
CA THR A 30 8.16 -4.12 -2.48
C THR A 30 8.72 -5.35 -1.81
N ALA A 31 9.49 -5.13 -0.76
CA ALA A 31 10.11 -6.23 -0.05
C ALA A 31 9.06 -6.93 0.80
N ASN A 32 9.00 -8.25 0.71
CA ASN A 32 8.22 -9.12 1.61
C ASN A 32 8.89 -9.23 2.98
N ASP A 33 9.23 -8.09 3.57
CA ASP A 33 9.89 -7.94 4.86
C ASP A 33 9.38 -6.69 5.57
N GLN A 34 9.04 -6.84 6.84
CA GLN A 34 8.38 -5.78 7.62
C GLN A 34 9.25 -4.51 7.75
N LEU A 35 10.54 -4.67 8.00
CA LEU A 35 11.45 -3.53 8.18
C LEU A 35 11.72 -2.87 6.83
N ALA A 36 11.96 -3.65 5.78
CA ALA A 36 12.18 -3.13 4.44
C ALA A 36 10.94 -2.35 3.92
N SER A 37 9.73 -2.89 4.07
CA SER A 37 8.48 -2.21 3.69
C SER A 37 8.26 -0.90 4.47
N LEU A 38 8.53 -0.88 5.78
CA LEU A 38 8.46 0.36 6.57
C LEU A 38 9.50 1.38 6.12
N ILE A 39 10.73 0.97 5.81
CA ILE A 39 11.75 1.85 5.25
C ILE A 39 11.26 2.43 3.91
N GLN A 40 10.70 1.62 3.00
CA GLN A 40 10.13 2.09 1.73
C GLN A 40 8.99 3.10 1.94
N THR A 41 8.16 2.90 2.96
CA THR A 41 7.10 3.85 3.33
C THR A 41 7.69 5.19 3.73
N LEU A 42 8.64 5.19 4.66
CA LEU A 42 9.24 6.42 5.16
C LEU A 42 10.05 7.15 4.07
N MET A 43 10.70 6.39 3.20
CA MET A 43 11.30 6.88 1.96
C MET A 43 10.23 7.62 1.13
N ALA A 44 9.15 6.94 0.74
CA ALA A 44 8.11 7.53 -0.08
C ALA A 44 7.45 8.77 0.57
N GLU A 45 7.32 8.81 1.90
CA GLU A 45 6.82 9.98 2.64
C GLU A 45 7.82 11.15 2.65
N ASP A 46 9.10 10.90 2.90
CA ASP A 46 10.15 11.93 2.92
C ASP A 46 10.34 12.54 1.52
N ALA A 47 10.30 11.71 0.48
CA ALA A 47 10.31 12.14 -0.92
C ALA A 47 9.18 13.13 -1.22
N GLN A 48 7.97 12.80 -0.77
CA GLN A 48 6.79 13.63 -0.94
C GLN A 48 6.93 14.97 -0.23
N LYS A 49 7.41 14.96 1.01
CA LYS A 49 7.62 16.18 1.81
C LYS A 49 8.70 17.08 1.23
N ARG A 50 9.78 16.49 0.69
CA ARG A 50 10.92 17.23 0.12
C ARG A 50 10.77 17.56 -1.37
N GLY A 51 9.68 17.11 -2.01
CA GLY A 51 9.48 17.27 -3.46
C GLY A 51 10.52 16.54 -4.31
N ARG A 52 11.15 15.49 -3.79
CA ARG A 52 12.23 14.73 -4.45
C ARG A 52 11.66 13.55 -5.25
N PHE A 53 10.84 13.85 -6.24
CA PHE A 53 10.46 12.86 -7.26
C PHE A 53 11.19 13.20 -8.55
N GLU A 54 11.98 12.25 -9.06
CA GLU A 54 12.52 12.37 -10.41
C GLU A 54 11.68 11.52 -11.37
N THR A 55 11.43 12.04 -12.55
CA THR A 55 10.84 11.27 -13.64
C THR A 55 11.89 10.29 -14.17
N ALA A 56 11.78 9.02 -13.79
CA ALA A 56 12.51 7.91 -14.37
C ALA A 56 11.94 7.51 -15.75
N ALA A 57 12.55 6.49 -16.35
CA ALA A 57 12.11 5.94 -17.63
C ALA A 57 10.59 5.66 -17.61
N ASN A 58 9.92 5.99 -18.73
CA ASN A 58 8.47 5.82 -18.95
C ASN A 58 7.55 6.71 -18.08
N ASN A 59 7.94 7.94 -17.75
CA ASN A 59 7.15 8.86 -16.90
C ASN A 59 6.89 8.34 -15.48
N THR A 60 7.73 7.44 -15.01
CA THR A 60 7.62 6.86 -13.68
C THR A 60 8.26 7.79 -12.65
N LEU A 61 7.62 8.07 -11.52
CA LEU A 61 8.28 8.82 -10.43
C LEU A 61 9.16 7.84 -9.63
N GLU A 62 10.47 8.00 -9.70
CA GLU A 62 11.42 7.30 -8.84
C GLU A 62 11.94 8.24 -7.75
N VAL A 63 12.23 7.65 -6.60
CA VAL A 63 12.74 8.37 -5.44
C VAL A 63 14.23 8.10 -5.28
N ARG A 64 15.04 9.16 -5.23
CA ARG A 64 16.47 9.07 -4.93
C ARG A 64 16.76 9.39 -3.47
N PHE A 65 17.63 8.59 -2.85
CA PHE A 65 18.17 8.80 -1.52
C PHE A 65 19.69 8.69 -1.51
N ASP A 66 20.33 9.35 -0.55
CA ASP A 66 21.72 9.11 -0.21
C ASP A 66 21.84 8.17 1.01
N ALA A 67 23.07 7.74 1.32
CA ALA A 67 23.33 6.82 2.42
C ALA A 67 22.91 7.37 3.79
N HIS A 68 22.95 8.70 3.97
CA HIS A 68 22.60 9.33 5.24
C HIS A 68 21.09 9.35 5.46
N ASP A 69 20.31 9.65 4.41
CA ASP A 69 18.86 9.56 4.42
C ASP A 69 18.40 8.13 4.77
N VAL A 70 18.99 7.10 4.17
CA VAL A 70 18.65 5.69 4.44
C VAL A 70 18.96 5.28 5.89
N LEU A 71 20.12 5.67 6.43
CA LEU A 71 20.50 5.38 7.82
C LEU A 71 19.53 6.03 8.82
N TRP A 72 19.16 7.29 8.59
CA TRP A 72 18.18 7.97 9.43
C TRP A 72 16.80 7.31 9.35
N LEU A 73 16.30 7.02 8.14
CA LEU A 73 15.00 6.37 7.92
C LEU A 73 14.93 4.99 8.57
N THR A 74 16.02 4.23 8.51
CA THR A 74 16.14 2.92 9.18
C THR A 74 15.96 3.04 10.69
N ASN A 75 16.62 4.02 11.31
CA ASN A 75 16.47 4.26 12.76
C ASN A 75 15.04 4.66 13.14
N VAL A 76 14.37 5.44 12.29
CA VAL A 76 12.95 5.80 12.48
C VAL A 76 12.06 4.55 12.33
N ALA A 77 12.30 3.70 11.35
CA ALA A 77 11.55 2.46 11.13
C ALA A 77 11.66 1.52 12.33
N ILE A 78 12.86 1.29 12.86
CA ILE A 78 13.07 0.46 14.07
C ILE A 78 12.35 1.07 15.27
N THR A 79 12.44 2.39 15.45
CA THR A 79 11.75 3.07 16.55
C THR A 79 10.24 2.91 16.44
N LYS A 80 9.67 2.99 15.23
CA LYS A 80 8.26 2.71 14.98
C LYS A 80 7.92 1.25 15.28
N LEU A 81 8.74 0.29 14.87
CA LEU A 81 8.55 -1.14 15.15
C LEU A 81 8.56 -1.46 16.64
N ARG A 82 9.53 -0.92 17.40
CA ARG A 82 9.62 -1.11 18.85
C ARG A 82 8.37 -0.62 19.58
N ASN A 83 7.73 0.43 19.05
CA ASN A 83 6.53 1.02 19.63
C ASN A 83 5.25 0.59 18.90
N LEU A 84 5.33 -0.39 17.99
CA LEU A 84 4.20 -0.79 17.17
C LEU A 84 3.17 -1.51 18.03
N LYS A 85 2.03 -0.85 18.24
CA LYS A 85 0.84 -1.49 18.77
C LYS A 85 0.02 -2.05 17.62
N LYS A 86 -0.14 -3.37 17.55
CA LYS A 86 -1.01 -4.01 16.55
C LYS A 86 -2.47 -3.68 16.83
N PHE A 87 -3.27 -3.56 15.77
CA PHE A 87 -4.71 -3.44 15.86
C PHE A 87 -5.32 -4.74 16.41
N ASP A 88 -6.39 -4.62 17.20
CA ASP A 88 -7.09 -5.78 17.75
C ASP A 88 -7.87 -6.51 16.66
N TRP A 89 -7.65 -7.81 16.53
CA TRP A 89 -8.29 -8.62 15.50
C TRP A 89 -9.82 -8.46 15.50
N GLN A 90 -10.41 -8.18 14.34
CA GLN A 90 -11.86 -8.13 14.16
C GLN A 90 -12.34 -9.40 13.47
N THR A 91 -13.30 -10.08 14.09
CA THR A 91 -13.94 -11.25 13.48
C THR A 91 -14.91 -10.75 12.40
N PRO A 92 -14.87 -11.30 11.17
CA PRO A 92 -15.82 -10.92 10.14
C PRO A 92 -17.25 -11.26 10.57
N GLY A 93 -18.20 -10.43 10.13
CA GLY A 93 -19.62 -10.70 10.34
C GLY A 93 -20.15 -11.80 9.42
N GLU A 94 -21.47 -11.96 9.41
CA GLU A 94 -22.14 -12.94 8.56
C GLU A 94 -21.90 -12.66 7.06
N PRO A 95 -21.71 -13.71 6.23
CA PRO A 95 -21.57 -13.55 4.79
C PRO A 95 -22.80 -12.89 4.15
N ALA A 96 -22.57 -11.89 3.31
CA ALA A 96 -23.63 -11.29 2.50
C ALA A 96 -23.98 -12.20 1.32
N ALA A 97 -25.27 -12.35 1.02
CA ALA A 97 -25.71 -13.05 -0.19
C ALA A 97 -25.43 -12.22 -1.44
N ILE A 98 -24.97 -12.88 -2.51
CA ILE A 98 -24.84 -12.29 -3.85
C ILE A 98 -25.77 -12.99 -4.84
N PRO A 99 -26.33 -12.27 -5.83
CA PRO A 99 -27.10 -12.88 -6.91
C PRO A 99 -26.28 -13.86 -7.76
N SER A 100 -26.95 -14.73 -8.52
CA SER A 100 -26.31 -15.70 -9.42
C SER A 100 -25.58 -15.06 -10.61
N LYS A 101 -25.99 -13.85 -11.00
CA LYS A 101 -25.28 -13.00 -11.95
C LYS A 101 -24.76 -11.78 -11.22
N TYR A 102 -23.45 -11.68 -11.11
CA TYR A 102 -22.79 -10.65 -10.32
C TYR A 102 -21.44 -10.32 -10.97
N ARG A 103 -21.10 -9.04 -11.09
CA ARG A 103 -19.83 -8.59 -11.66
C ARG A 103 -18.98 -7.93 -10.59
N ILE A 104 -17.73 -8.35 -10.51
CA ILE A 104 -16.75 -7.83 -9.56
C ILE A 104 -15.62 -7.15 -10.35
N ALA A 105 -15.38 -5.88 -10.08
CA ALA A 105 -14.13 -5.21 -10.43
C ALA A 105 -13.12 -5.50 -9.32
N MET A 106 -11.93 -5.97 -9.67
CA MET A 106 -10.96 -6.48 -8.70
C MET A 106 -9.62 -5.77 -8.85
N LEU A 107 -9.11 -5.27 -7.74
CA LEU A 107 -7.80 -4.65 -7.60
C LEU A 107 -6.99 -5.44 -6.56
N ALA A 108 -5.71 -5.62 -6.78
CA ALA A 108 -4.79 -6.33 -5.89
C ALA A 108 -3.42 -5.69 -6.06
N ASP A 109 -2.59 -5.67 -5.02
CA ASP A 109 -1.28 -5.02 -5.06
C ASP A 109 -1.47 -3.59 -5.63
N TRP A 110 -2.34 -2.81 -5.00
CA TRP A 110 -2.87 -1.57 -5.59
C TRP A 110 -3.09 -0.53 -4.50
N GLY A 111 -2.79 0.74 -4.79
CA GLY A 111 -3.07 1.85 -3.88
C GLY A 111 -1.90 2.79 -3.56
N THR A 112 -0.81 2.72 -4.33
CA THR A 112 0.33 3.66 -4.21
C THR A 112 0.03 5.04 -4.77
N GLY A 113 -1.09 5.18 -5.50
CA GLY A 113 -1.45 6.37 -6.27
C GLY A 113 -0.51 6.72 -7.41
N LEU A 114 0.37 5.79 -7.79
CA LEU A 114 1.35 5.93 -8.85
C LEU A 114 1.17 4.80 -9.88
N TYR A 115 1.95 4.85 -10.97
CA TYR A 115 1.99 3.80 -12.01
C TYR A 115 0.62 3.52 -12.62
N GLY A 116 0.24 2.24 -12.66
CA GLY A 116 -1.06 1.79 -13.16
C GLY A 116 -2.21 2.07 -12.22
N ALA A 117 -1.98 2.51 -10.97
CA ALA A 117 -3.06 2.63 -10.00
C ALA A 117 -4.17 3.63 -10.46
N PRO A 118 -3.84 4.86 -10.90
CA PRO A 118 -4.85 5.78 -11.45
C PRO A 118 -5.53 5.25 -12.72
N VAL A 119 -4.78 4.59 -13.60
CA VAL A 119 -5.30 4.04 -14.87
C VAL A 119 -6.30 2.91 -14.61
N CYS A 120 -6.02 2.03 -13.65
CA CYS A 120 -6.93 0.98 -13.23
C CYS A 120 -8.23 1.56 -12.66
N ALA A 121 -8.14 2.59 -11.81
CA ALA A 121 -9.31 3.27 -11.25
C ALA A 121 -10.16 3.93 -12.35
N GLU A 122 -9.54 4.73 -13.23
CA GLU A 122 -10.22 5.40 -14.34
C GLU A 122 -10.89 4.39 -15.30
N THR A 123 -10.26 3.24 -15.54
CA THR A 123 -10.84 2.17 -16.36
C THR A 123 -12.12 1.62 -15.73
N ILE A 124 -12.12 1.36 -14.42
CA ILE A 124 -13.29 0.85 -13.68
C ILE A 124 -14.41 1.90 -13.69
N GLU A 125 -14.09 3.17 -13.47
CA GLU A 125 -15.06 4.27 -13.50
C GLU A 125 -15.66 4.46 -14.91
N THR A 126 -14.82 4.39 -15.95
CA THR A 126 -15.31 4.44 -17.34
C THR A 126 -16.27 3.29 -17.64
N MET A 127 -15.96 2.07 -17.18
CA MET A 127 -16.85 0.92 -17.31
C MET A 127 -18.17 1.09 -16.55
N ALA A 128 -18.19 1.90 -15.49
CA ALA A 128 -19.38 2.13 -14.69
C ALA A 128 -20.52 2.82 -15.47
N HIS A 129 -20.18 3.57 -16.53
CA HIS A 129 -21.15 4.26 -17.37
C HIS A 129 -21.85 3.35 -18.40
N ASP A 130 -21.35 2.12 -18.61
CA ASP A 130 -21.97 1.12 -19.49
C ASP A 130 -22.75 0.11 -18.64
N SER A 131 -24.08 0.11 -18.75
CA SER A 131 -24.95 -0.82 -18.01
C SER A 131 -24.60 -2.30 -18.21
N ASN A 132 -23.96 -2.67 -19.33
CA ASN A 132 -23.52 -4.03 -19.60
C ASN A 132 -22.15 -4.35 -19.00
N LYS A 133 -21.39 -3.36 -18.51
CA LYS A 133 -20.04 -3.50 -17.96
C LYS A 133 -19.89 -3.02 -16.51
N ARG A 134 -20.83 -2.22 -16.00
CA ARG A 134 -20.86 -1.76 -14.61
C ARG A 134 -20.68 -2.94 -13.66
N ALA A 135 -19.81 -2.78 -12.67
CA ALA A 135 -19.60 -3.75 -11.62
C ALA A 135 -20.67 -3.60 -10.53
N ASP A 136 -21.06 -4.73 -9.94
CA ASP A 136 -21.92 -4.77 -8.75
C ASP A 136 -21.09 -4.71 -7.46
N MET A 137 -19.78 -4.98 -7.55
CA MET A 137 -18.82 -4.87 -6.46
C MET A 137 -17.46 -4.38 -6.97
N VAL A 138 -16.81 -3.53 -6.17
CA VAL A 138 -15.37 -3.26 -6.29
C VAL A 138 -14.67 -3.92 -5.10
N LEU A 139 -13.74 -4.82 -5.38
CA LEU A 139 -13.03 -5.63 -4.40
C LEU A 139 -11.53 -5.34 -4.45
N HIS A 140 -10.94 -5.00 -3.31
CA HIS A 140 -9.48 -4.99 -3.13
C HIS A 140 -9.02 -6.30 -2.47
N LEU A 141 -8.03 -6.99 -3.03
CA LEU A 141 -7.53 -8.26 -2.50
C LEU A 141 -6.41 -8.11 -1.45
N GLY A 142 -6.10 -6.88 -1.04
CA GLY A 142 -5.03 -6.59 -0.09
C GLY A 142 -3.74 -6.13 -0.75
N ASP A 143 -2.78 -5.80 0.11
CA ASP A 143 -1.46 -5.28 -0.23
C ASP A 143 -1.50 -3.93 -0.97
N VAL A 144 -1.58 -2.88 -0.17
CA VAL A 144 -1.18 -1.54 -0.55
C VAL A 144 0.34 -1.52 -0.46
N TYR A 145 1.01 -1.75 -1.59
CA TYR A 145 2.47 -1.90 -1.82
C TYR A 145 3.44 -1.37 -0.72
N TYR A 146 3.22 -0.23 -0.04
CA TYR A 146 4.10 0.18 1.08
C TYR A 146 3.72 -0.47 2.42
N SER A 147 3.46 0.29 3.49
CA SER A 147 3.13 -0.27 4.82
C SER A 147 1.71 0.04 5.28
N GLY A 148 0.93 0.76 4.47
CA GLY A 148 -0.48 1.01 4.74
C GLY A 148 -0.69 1.85 6.00
N THR A 149 0.09 2.92 6.18
CA THR A 149 -0.19 3.91 7.23
C THR A 149 -1.53 4.60 6.95
N ASN A 150 -2.17 5.17 7.98
CA ASN A 150 -3.46 5.85 7.79
C ASN A 150 -3.35 6.99 6.76
N GLU A 151 -2.28 7.78 6.85
CA GLU A 151 -2.00 8.89 5.94
C GLU A 151 -1.78 8.41 4.50
N GLU A 152 -1.07 7.29 4.33
CA GLU A 152 -0.84 6.68 3.02
C GLU A 152 -2.15 6.18 2.41
N ILE A 153 -2.95 5.45 3.19
CA ILE A 153 -4.26 4.96 2.76
C ILE A 153 -5.15 6.12 2.35
N ASP A 154 -5.21 7.20 3.12
CA ASP A 154 -6.04 8.35 2.78
C ASP A 154 -5.59 9.03 1.50
N ALA A 155 -4.30 9.35 1.40
CA ALA A 155 -3.77 10.19 0.34
C ALA A 155 -3.62 9.47 -1.00
N ARG A 156 -3.46 8.14 -0.99
CA ARG A 156 -3.07 7.37 -2.18
C ARG A 156 -4.04 6.25 -2.53
N PHE A 157 -4.61 5.59 -1.54
CA PHE A 157 -5.56 4.49 -1.76
C PHE A 157 -6.98 5.05 -1.90
N LEU A 158 -7.53 5.65 -0.85
CA LEU A 158 -8.92 6.09 -0.81
C LEU A 158 -9.18 7.28 -1.74
N ALA A 159 -8.19 8.17 -1.91
CA ALA A 159 -8.28 9.28 -2.85
C ALA A 159 -8.46 8.84 -4.33
N LEU A 160 -8.07 7.61 -4.66
CA LEU A 160 -8.14 7.06 -6.02
C LEU A 160 -9.05 5.84 -6.12
N TRP A 161 -9.75 5.50 -5.04
CA TRP A 161 -10.65 4.35 -5.03
C TRP A 161 -11.78 4.59 -6.06
N PRO A 162 -11.99 3.69 -7.03
CA PRO A 162 -12.89 3.96 -8.14
C PRO A 162 -14.34 4.05 -7.68
N THR A 163 -15.03 5.10 -8.13
CA THR A 163 -16.44 5.33 -7.81
C THR A 163 -17.34 4.64 -8.83
N VAL A 164 -18.00 3.55 -8.41
CA VAL A 164 -19.00 2.84 -9.23
C VAL A 164 -20.38 2.96 -8.56
N PRO A 165 -21.37 3.61 -9.20
CA PRO A 165 -22.71 3.76 -8.63
C PRO A 165 -23.34 2.42 -8.25
N ASP A 166 -23.90 2.38 -7.05
CA ASP A 166 -24.59 1.23 -6.44
C ASP A 166 -23.72 -0.03 -6.23
N ALA A 167 -22.41 0.04 -6.50
CA ALA A 167 -21.51 -1.08 -6.27
C ALA A 167 -21.16 -1.21 -4.79
N VAL A 168 -21.09 -2.44 -4.32
CA VAL A 168 -20.61 -2.78 -2.98
C VAL A 168 -19.09 -2.67 -2.96
N ASN A 169 -18.52 -2.02 -1.94
CA ASN A 169 -17.06 -1.94 -1.79
C ASN A 169 -16.60 -2.98 -0.77
N ARG A 170 -15.56 -3.76 -1.09
CA ARG A 170 -14.99 -4.74 -0.16
C ARG A 170 -13.47 -4.74 -0.26
N ALA A 171 -12.81 -5.13 0.83
CA ALA A 171 -11.37 -5.27 0.87
C ALA A 171 -10.96 -6.43 1.77
N LEU A 172 -9.94 -7.18 1.34
CA LEU A 172 -9.21 -8.13 2.18
C LEU A 172 -7.95 -7.46 2.72
N ASN A 173 -7.42 -7.94 3.83
CA ASN A 173 -6.13 -7.48 4.32
C ASN A 173 -5.00 -8.19 3.58
N GLY A 174 -3.90 -7.48 3.35
CA GLY A 174 -2.62 -8.04 2.93
C GLY A 174 -1.60 -8.05 4.07
N ASN A 175 -0.40 -8.58 3.79
CA ASN A 175 0.71 -8.52 4.75
C ASN A 175 1.28 -7.11 4.88
N HIS A 176 1.24 -6.31 3.80
CA HIS A 176 1.78 -4.95 3.80
C HIS A 176 1.08 -4.04 4.82
N GLU A 177 -0.26 -4.08 4.88
CA GLU A 177 -1.02 -3.34 5.90
C GLU A 177 -0.71 -3.83 7.32
N MET A 178 -0.40 -5.12 7.49
CA MET A 178 -0.05 -5.69 8.79
C MET A 178 1.35 -5.29 9.26
N TYR A 179 2.24 -4.87 8.35
CA TYR A 179 3.58 -4.40 8.71
C TYR A 179 3.56 -3.09 9.51
N ALA A 180 2.59 -2.20 9.28
CA ALA A 180 2.31 -1.04 10.15
C ALA A 180 1.26 -1.34 11.25
N GLY A 181 1.02 -2.61 11.56
CA GLY A 181 0.14 -3.03 12.65
C GLY A 181 -1.35 -3.07 12.30
N GLY A 182 -1.72 -2.94 11.02
CA GLY A 182 -3.08 -3.14 10.52
C GLY A 182 -4.05 -1.98 10.68
N HIS A 183 -3.62 -0.86 11.28
CA HIS A 183 -4.49 0.30 11.50
C HIS A 183 -5.05 0.88 10.19
N GLY A 184 -4.23 1.02 9.15
CA GLY A 184 -4.70 1.53 7.85
C GLY A 184 -5.82 0.67 7.26
N TYR A 185 -5.70 -0.65 7.34
CA TYR A 185 -6.76 -1.55 6.90
C TYR A 185 -8.03 -1.43 7.74
N TYR A 186 -7.94 -1.64 9.06
CA TYR A 186 -9.11 -1.72 9.92
C TYR A 186 -9.79 -0.37 10.16
N ASP A 187 -9.01 0.70 10.38
CA ASP A 187 -9.56 2.01 10.70
C ASP A 187 -9.91 2.85 9.48
N ARG A 188 -9.29 2.59 8.32
CA ARG A 188 -9.53 3.37 7.09
C ARG A 188 -10.21 2.54 6.02
N VAL A 189 -9.55 1.51 5.49
CA VAL A 189 -10.06 0.75 4.34
C VAL A 189 -11.41 0.10 4.65
N LEU A 190 -11.50 -0.71 5.71
CA LEU A 190 -12.73 -1.42 6.06
C LEU A 190 -13.89 -0.49 6.45
N LYS A 191 -13.60 0.66 7.06
CA LYS A 191 -14.66 1.62 7.43
C LYS A 191 -15.21 2.36 6.21
N SER A 192 -14.37 2.59 5.20
CA SER A 192 -14.76 3.22 3.93
C SER A 192 -15.41 2.24 2.95
N ALA A 193 -15.06 0.95 3.01
CA ALA A 193 -15.60 -0.12 2.18
C ALA A 193 -16.99 -0.62 2.62
N LYS A 194 -17.92 0.30 2.87
CA LYS A 194 -19.31 -0.04 3.25
C LYS A 194 -20.21 -0.14 2.03
#